data_AF-A0A1M5MKG0-F1
#
_entry.id   AF-A0A1M5MKG0-F1
#
_cell.length_a   1.000
_cell.length_b   1.000
_cell.length_c   1.000
_cell.angle_alpha   90.00
_cell.angle_beta   90.00
_cell.angle_gamma   90.00
#
_symmetry.space_group_name_H-M   'P 1'
#
loop_
_entity.id
_entity.type
_entity.pdbx_description
1 polymer ?
#
loop_
_entity_poly.entity_id
_entity_poly.type
_entity_poly.pdbx_seq_one_letter_code
_entity_poly.pdbx_strand_id
1 'polypeptide(L)'
;MEIFIIWLVFAFLVGIAASSRGRSGGGWFILAVIISPLIAILFVLALPNLKQQELLTRLAKSEPPALPRPSLGGKSTRVAVDRTPRPFEPDGVYAGVPYRVASDGSIDAIMQGAMVKFRDFDKFTGAMGPGQ
;
A
#
# COMPACT_ATOMS: atom_id res chain seq x y z
N MET A 1 -25.80 -39.53 -4.59
CA MET A 1 -25.88 -38.30 -3.77
C MET A 1 -24.53 -37.63 -3.58
N GLU A 2 -23.47 -38.37 -3.27
CA GLU A 2 -22.11 -37.83 -3.05
C GLU A 2 -21.55 -37.00 -4.21
N ILE A 3 -21.71 -37.48 -5.46
CA ILE A 3 -21.28 -36.76 -6.67
C ILE A 3 -21.94 -35.38 -6.80
N PHE A 4 -23.21 -35.26 -6.42
CA PHE A 4 -23.95 -34.01 -6.47
C PHE A 4 -23.46 -33.02 -5.41
N ILE A 5 -23.08 -33.52 -4.23
CA ILE A 5 -22.51 -32.71 -3.14
C ILE A 5 -21.12 -32.19 -3.54
N ILE A 6 -20.24 -33.06 -4.03
CA ILE A 6 -18.89 -32.68 -4.51
C ILE A 6 -19.03 -31.62 -5.61
N TRP A 7 -19.94 -31.83 -6.55
CA TRP A 7 -20.19 -30.90 -7.63
C TRP A 7 -20.68 -29.52 -7.16
N LEU A 8 -21.61 -29.47 -6.19
CA LEU A 8 -22.06 -28.22 -5.58
C LEU A 8 -20.94 -27.49 -4.82
N VAL A 9 -20.10 -28.21 -4.08
CA VAL A 9 -18.94 -27.63 -3.38
C VAL A 9 -17.97 -27.02 -4.39
N PHE A 10 -17.67 -27.72 -5.48
CA PHE A 10 -16.83 -27.19 -6.56
C PHE A 10 -17.44 -25.94 -7.20
N ALA A 11 -18.75 -25.94 -7.50
CA ALA A 11 -19.41 -24.76 -8.02
C ALA A 11 -19.34 -23.57 -7.04
N PHE A 12 -19.48 -23.83 -5.73
CA PHE A 12 -19.36 -22.81 -4.70
C PHE A 12 -17.95 -22.20 -4.61
N LEU A 13 -16.91 -23.03 -4.70
CA LEU A 13 -15.52 -22.57 -4.76
C LEU A 13 -15.26 -21.67 -5.97
N VAL A 14 -15.85 -21.97 -7.13
CA VAL A 14 -15.79 -21.10 -8.32
C VAL A 14 -16.42 -19.74 -8.04
N GLY A 15 -17.57 -19.71 -7.37
CA GLY A 15 -18.24 -18.46 -6.97
C GLY A 15 -17.36 -17.59 -6.06
N ILE A 16 -16.68 -18.19 -5.08
CA ILE A 16 -15.73 -17.49 -4.19
C ILE A 16 -14.54 -16.95 -5.00
N ALA A 17 -13.95 -17.77 -5.87
CA ALA A 17 -12.83 -17.39 -6.72
C ALA A 17 -13.18 -16.26 -7.70
N ALA A 18 -14.41 -16.22 -8.19
CA ALA A 18 -14.91 -15.12 -9.02
C ALA A 18 -15.15 -13.84 -8.22
N SER A 19 -15.67 -13.97 -6.99
CA SER A 19 -15.92 -12.84 -6.09
C SER A 19 -14.63 -12.12 -5.69
N SER A 20 -13.55 -12.87 -5.41
CA SER A 20 -12.24 -12.28 -5.08
C SER A 20 -11.60 -11.50 -6.24
N ARG A 21 -12.05 -11.74 -7.48
CA ARG A 21 -11.60 -11.05 -8.71
C ARG A 21 -12.47 -9.84 -9.08
N GLY A 22 -13.35 -9.41 -8.18
CA GLY A 22 -14.24 -8.26 -8.40
C GLY A 22 -15.41 -8.54 -9.35
N ARG A 23 -15.80 -9.81 -9.51
CA ARG A 23 -16.98 -10.21 -10.31
C ARG A 23 -18.11 -10.71 -9.41
N SER A 24 -19.32 -10.82 -9.98
CA SER A 24 -20.49 -11.32 -9.28
C SER A 24 -20.35 -12.82 -8.93
N GLY A 25 -19.93 -13.12 -7.69
CA GLY A 25 -19.76 -14.51 -7.23
C GLY A 25 -21.01 -15.38 -7.41
N GLY A 26 -22.20 -14.81 -7.17
CA GLY A 26 -23.47 -15.52 -7.37
C GLY A 26 -23.78 -15.84 -8.84
N GLY A 27 -23.46 -14.93 -9.77
CA GLY A 27 -23.64 -15.18 -11.21
C GLY A 27 -22.70 -16.27 -11.71
N TRP A 28 -21.45 -16.25 -11.25
CA TRP A 28 -20.46 -17.28 -11.58
C TRP A 28 -20.73 -18.64 -10.92
N PHE A 29 -21.34 -18.65 -9.73
CA PHE A 29 -21.82 -19.87 -9.08
C PHE A 29 -22.93 -20.54 -9.91
N ILE A 30 -23.96 -19.79 -10.29
CA ILE A 30 -25.06 -20.32 -11.13
C ILE A 30 -24.51 -20.79 -12.48
N LEU A 31 -23.57 -20.06 -13.08
CA LEU A 31 -22.91 -20.46 -14.32
C LEU A 31 -22.11 -21.76 -14.16
N ALA A 32 -21.42 -21.94 -13.04
CA ALA A 32 -20.67 -23.16 -12.72
C ALA A 32 -21.58 -24.37 -12.51
N VAL A 33 -22.76 -24.15 -11.90
CA VAL A 33 -23.84 -25.15 -11.74
C VAL A 33 -24.46 -25.51 -13.10
N ILE A 34 -24.57 -24.58 -14.06
CA ILE A 34 -25.21 -24.89 -15.35
C ILE A 34 -24.24 -25.53 -16.35
N ILE A 35 -23.02 -25.00 -16.48
CA ILE A 35 -22.08 -25.41 -17.54
C ILE A 35 -21.20 -26.56 -17.08
N SER A 36 -20.46 -26.35 -16.00
CA SER A 36 -19.56 -27.30 -15.34
C SER A 36 -18.58 -26.50 -14.46
N PRO A 37 -18.32 -26.91 -13.20
CA PRO A 37 -17.39 -26.22 -12.32
C PRO A 37 -15.96 -26.15 -12.89
N LEU A 38 -15.53 -27.18 -13.61
CA LEU A 38 -14.18 -27.28 -14.18
C LEU A 38 -13.95 -26.27 -15.31
N ILE A 39 -14.98 -26.02 -16.12
CA ILE A 39 -14.92 -25.03 -17.19
C ILE A 39 -15.00 -23.63 -16.59
N ALA A 40 -15.91 -23.44 -15.63
CA ALA A 40 -16.12 -22.14 -15.00
C ALA A 40 -14.86 -21.63 -14.27
N ILE A 41 -14.09 -22.50 -13.60
CA ILE A 41 -12.83 -22.09 -12.97
C ILE A 41 -11.76 -21.66 -13.99
N LEU A 42 -11.69 -22.34 -15.15
CA LEU A 42 -10.79 -21.96 -16.24
C LEU A 42 -11.12 -20.57 -16.78
N PHE A 43 -12.41 -20.27 -16.97
CA PHE A 43 -12.86 -18.94 -17.36
C PHE A 43 -12.50 -17.90 -16.29
N VAL A 44 -12.80 -18.15 -15.02
CA VAL A 44 -12.48 -17.24 -13.91
C VAL A 44 -10.97 -16.94 -13.84
N LEU A 45 -10.13 -17.93 -14.13
CA LEU A 45 -8.67 -17.79 -14.12
C LEU A 45 -8.13 -17.06 -15.35
N ALA A 46 -8.67 -17.34 -16.53
CA ALA A 46 -8.27 -16.70 -17.79
C ALA A 46 -8.67 -15.22 -17.88
N LEU A 47 -9.71 -14.83 -17.13
CA LEU A 47 -10.24 -13.48 -17.18
C LEU A 47 -9.44 -12.51 -16.28
N PRO A 48 -9.17 -11.28 -16.76
CA PRO A 48 -8.40 -10.28 -16.03
C PRO A 48 -9.16 -9.76 -14.80
N ASN A 49 -8.40 -9.40 -13.77
CA ASN A 49 -8.93 -8.91 -12.50
C ASN A 49 -9.49 -7.48 -12.68
N LEU A 50 -10.81 -7.32 -12.55
CA LEU A 50 -11.50 -6.04 -12.82
C LEU A 50 -11.08 -4.95 -11.83
N LYS A 51 -10.73 -5.31 -10.61
CA LYS A 51 -10.27 -4.37 -9.58
C LYS A 51 -8.99 -3.65 -10.00
N GLN A 52 -8.11 -4.36 -10.71
CA GLN A 52 -6.87 -3.80 -11.23
C GLN A 52 -7.15 -2.87 -12.42
N GLN A 53 -8.13 -3.20 -13.27
CA GLN A 53 -8.55 -2.30 -14.34
C GLN A 53 -9.17 -1.02 -13.79
N GLU A 54 -10.02 -1.10 -12.77
CA GLU A 54 -10.60 0.11 -12.17
C GLU A 54 -9.53 1.01 -11.56
N LEU A 55 -8.52 0.45 -10.90
CA LEU A 55 -7.38 1.23 -10.42
C LEU A 55 -6.59 1.86 -11.57
N LEU A 56 -6.31 1.12 -12.65
CA LEU A 56 -5.63 1.68 -13.82
C LEU A 56 -6.46 2.76 -14.51
N THR A 57 -7.77 2.58 -14.62
CA THR A 57 -8.69 3.59 -15.16
C THR A 57 -8.78 4.80 -14.24
N ARG A 58 -8.82 4.60 -12.92
CA ARG A 58 -8.77 5.69 -11.95
C ARG A 58 -7.45 6.40 -12.05
N LEU A 59 -6.31 5.72 -12.13
CA LEU A 59 -5.00 6.34 -12.32
C LEU A 59 -4.92 7.10 -13.64
N ALA A 60 -5.36 6.52 -14.74
CA ALA A 60 -5.43 7.17 -16.05
C ALA A 60 -6.41 8.36 -16.10
N LYS A 61 -7.48 8.33 -15.28
CA LYS A 61 -8.46 9.42 -15.16
C LYS A 61 -8.08 10.46 -14.10
N SER A 62 -7.28 10.07 -13.12
CA SER A 62 -6.65 10.93 -12.10
C SER A 62 -5.41 11.59 -12.65
N GLU A 63 -4.84 11.06 -13.75
CA GLU A 63 -3.91 11.78 -14.58
C GLU A 63 -4.62 13.08 -14.97
N PRO A 64 -4.20 14.23 -14.40
CA PRO A 64 -4.89 15.48 -14.63
C PRO A 64 -4.92 15.72 -16.14
N PRO A 65 -6.05 16.21 -16.70
CA PRO A 65 -6.19 16.44 -18.13
C PRO A 65 -4.93 17.11 -18.62
N ALA A 66 -4.18 16.38 -19.47
CA ALA A 66 -2.79 16.65 -19.84
C ALA A 66 -2.40 18.06 -19.44
N LEU A 67 -1.81 18.21 -18.25
CA LEU A 67 -1.42 19.53 -17.73
C LEU A 67 -0.85 20.28 -18.91
N PRO A 68 -1.41 21.45 -19.30
CA PRO A 68 -0.93 22.19 -20.45
C PRO A 68 0.57 22.17 -20.34
N ARG A 69 1.23 21.47 -21.28
CA ARG A 69 2.68 21.24 -21.21
C ARG A 69 3.23 22.63 -20.93
N PRO A 70 3.83 22.90 -19.75
CA PRO A 70 4.33 24.22 -19.50
C PRO A 70 5.26 24.46 -20.67
N SER A 71 4.88 25.40 -21.55
CA SER A 71 5.77 25.78 -22.62
C SER A 71 7.04 26.13 -21.88
N LEU A 72 8.11 25.40 -22.18
CA LEU A 72 9.45 25.63 -21.67
C LEU A 72 9.92 26.96 -22.27
N GLY A 73 9.30 28.04 -21.80
CA GLY A 73 9.07 29.27 -22.53
C GLY A 73 8.24 30.22 -21.66
N GLY A 74 8.60 30.33 -20.39
CA GLY A 74 7.85 31.16 -19.45
C GLY A 74 8.37 31.02 -18.04
N LYS A 75 9.50 31.68 -17.76
CA LYS A 75 10.00 32.06 -16.43
C LYS A 75 9.78 30.98 -15.36
N SER A 76 10.76 30.09 -15.25
CA SER A 76 11.01 29.16 -14.15
C SER A 76 10.49 29.69 -12.79
N THR A 77 9.22 29.46 -12.48
CA THR A 77 8.76 29.42 -11.10
C THR A 77 9.24 28.08 -10.61
N ARG A 78 10.48 28.05 -10.10
CA ARG A 78 10.97 26.90 -9.36
C ARG A 78 9.99 26.74 -8.21
N VAL A 79 9.08 25.79 -8.32
CA VAL A 79 8.55 25.11 -7.15
C VAL A 79 9.77 24.39 -6.59
N ALA A 80 10.53 25.10 -5.77
CA ALA A 80 11.58 24.54 -4.96
C ALA A 80 10.86 23.59 -4.01
N VAL A 81 10.81 22.30 -4.38
CA VAL A 81 10.75 21.26 -3.37
C VAL A 81 11.91 21.58 -2.46
N ASP A 82 11.59 22.06 -1.27
CA ASP A 82 12.57 22.41 -0.25
C ASP A 82 13.20 21.09 0.22
N ARG A 83 14.19 20.65 -0.57
CA ARG A 83 15.08 19.53 -0.28
C ARG A 83 16.23 20.01 0.61
N THR A 84 16.10 21.15 1.28
CA THR A 84 17.01 21.42 2.39
C THR A 84 16.72 20.32 3.41
N PRO A 85 17.72 19.50 3.78
CA PRO A 85 17.62 18.75 5.02
C PRO A 85 17.41 19.85 6.07
N ARG A 86 16.21 19.95 6.63
CA ARG A 86 16.00 20.87 7.76
C ARG A 86 17.10 20.53 8.76
N PRO A 87 17.96 21.50 9.14
CA PRO A 87 18.98 21.25 10.14
C PRO A 87 18.34 20.53 11.31
N PHE A 88 19.01 19.48 11.80
CA PHE A 88 18.51 18.75 12.93
C PHE A 88 18.46 19.71 14.13
N GLU A 89 17.26 20.18 14.43
CA GLU A 89 16.95 21.04 15.57
C GLU A 89 16.53 20.11 16.72
N PRO A 90 17.38 19.90 17.72
CA PRO A 90 17.10 18.95 18.79
C PRO A 90 16.09 19.53 19.77
N ASP A 91 15.10 18.72 20.14
CA ASP A 91 14.17 19.07 21.22
C ASP A 91 14.83 18.91 22.60
N GLY A 92 15.89 18.09 22.68
CA GLY A 92 16.66 17.90 23.90
C GLY A 92 17.97 17.14 23.68
N VAL A 93 18.75 17.00 24.76
CA VAL A 93 19.98 16.20 24.79
C VAL A 93 19.87 15.17 25.91
N TYR A 94 20.11 13.90 25.60
CA TYR A 94 20.12 12.80 26.57
C TYR A 94 21.47 12.10 26.50
N ALA A 95 22.19 12.00 27.64
CA ALA A 95 23.52 11.38 27.71
C ALA A 95 24.51 11.87 26.62
N GLY A 96 24.46 13.17 26.30
CA GLY A 96 25.31 13.78 25.28
C GLY A 96 24.84 13.58 23.83
N VAL A 97 23.77 12.81 23.60
CA VAL A 97 23.18 12.62 22.27
C VAL A 97 21.96 13.53 22.09
N PRO A 98 21.98 14.42 21.09
CA PRO A 98 20.86 15.29 20.79
C PRO A 98 19.75 14.49 20.09
N TYR A 99 18.51 14.67 20.52
CA TYR A 99 17.34 13.95 20.04
C TYR A 99 16.16 14.90 19.77
N ARG A 100 15.24 14.48 18.91
CA ARG A 100 13.99 15.16 18.56
C ARG A 100 12.83 14.17 18.65
N VAL A 101 11.70 14.60 19.19
CA VAL A 101 10.48 13.81 19.33
C VAL A 101 9.57 14.11 18.13
N ALA A 102 9.27 13.10 17.34
CA ALA A 102 8.31 13.22 16.24
C ALA A 102 6.87 13.21 16.78
N SER A 103 5.93 13.74 15.99
CA SER A 103 4.51 13.84 16.37
C SER A 103 3.81 12.49 16.56
N ASP A 104 4.41 11.39 16.08
CA ASP A 104 3.97 10.01 16.26
C ASP A 104 4.51 9.36 17.56
N GLY A 105 5.33 10.07 18.34
CA GLY A 105 5.97 9.57 19.56
C GLY A 105 7.34 8.91 19.34
N SER A 106 7.81 8.82 18.09
CA SER A 106 9.14 8.29 17.77
C SER A 106 10.26 9.31 18.02
N ILE A 107 11.50 8.82 18.19
CA ILE A 107 12.65 9.66 18.52
C ILE A 107 13.67 9.62 17.38
N ASP A 108 14.00 10.77 16.81
CA ASP A 108 15.13 10.93 15.90
C ASP A 108 16.35 11.41 16.70
N ALA A 109 17.45 10.65 16.73
CA ALA A 109 18.65 11.00 17.47
C ALA A 109 19.90 10.98 16.58
N ILE A 110 20.88 11.84 16.84
CA ILE A 110 22.17 11.79 16.14
C ILE A 110 23.15 10.93 16.95
N MET A 111 23.43 9.72 16.46
CA MET A 111 24.41 8.80 17.04
C MET A 111 25.55 8.58 16.06
N GLN A 112 26.80 8.76 16.51
CA GLN A 112 27.99 8.58 15.67
C GLN A 112 27.96 9.38 14.34
N GLY A 113 27.32 10.56 14.35
CA GLY A 113 27.19 11.41 13.16
C GLY A 113 26.08 10.98 12.17
N ALA A 114 25.31 9.94 12.48
CA ALA A 114 24.16 9.49 11.68
C ALA A 114 22.84 9.69 12.45
N MET A 115 21.76 9.98 11.71
CA MET A 115 20.41 10.02 12.29
C MET A 115 19.87 8.61 12.47
N VAL A 116 19.52 8.26 13.69
CA VAL A 116 18.92 6.98 14.07
C VAL A 116 17.53 7.24 14.60
N LYS A 117 16.52 6.58 13.99
CA LYS A 117 15.13 6.66 14.41
C LYS A 117 14.79 5.52 15.36
N PHE A 118 14.35 5.85 16.56
CA PHE A 118 13.84 4.93 17.56
C PHE A 118 12.32 4.99 17.59
N ARG A 119 11.69 3.84 17.82
CA ARG A 119 10.24 3.72 17.86
C ARG A 119 9.62 4.53 19.00
N ASP A 120 10.26 4.50 20.17
CA ASP A 120 9.76 5.08 21.41
C ASP A 120 10.94 5.53 22.27
N PHE A 121 10.68 6.40 23.25
CA PHE A 121 11.70 6.95 24.15
C PHE A 121 12.41 5.90 25.01
N ASP A 122 11.72 4.84 25.45
CA ASP A 122 12.32 3.72 26.21
C ASP A 122 13.39 2.97 25.40
N LYS A 123 13.17 2.82 24.08
CA LYS A 123 14.15 2.17 23.20
C LYS A 123 15.38 3.05 22.99
N PHE A 124 15.18 4.36 22.90
CA PHE A 124 16.26 5.33 22.81
C PHE A 124 17.11 5.32 24.09
N THR A 125 16.50 5.45 25.26
CA THR A 125 17.22 5.44 26.55
C THR A 125 17.92 4.11 26.81
N GLY A 126 17.29 2.98 26.50
CA GLY A 126 17.92 1.66 26.61
C GLY A 126 19.14 1.47 25.69
N ALA A 127 19.16 2.12 24.51
CA ALA A 127 20.29 2.09 23.60
C ALA A 127 21.48 2.95 24.06
N MET A 128 21.23 3.93 24.93
CA MET A 128 22.25 4.83 25.47
C MET A 128 22.99 4.26 26.69
N GLY A 129 22.58 3.07 27.18
CA GLY A 129 23.09 2.46 28.41
C GLY A 129 22.54 3.13 29.67
N PRO A 130 22.75 2.52 30.86
CA PRO A 130 22.32 3.14 32.12
C PRO A 130 23.02 4.49 32.27
N GLY A 131 22.23 5.57 32.33
CA GLY A 131 22.72 6.91 32.60
C GLY A 131 23.53 6.92 33.89
N GLN A 132 24.71 7.53 33.86
CA GLN A 132 25.43 7.89 35.07
C GLN A 132 24.70 9.00 35.82
#